data_AF-A0A821ZFB6-F1
#
_entry.id   AF-A0A821ZFB6-F1
#
_cell.length_a   1.000
_cell.length_b   1.000
_cell.length_c   1.000
_cell.angle_alpha   90.00
_cell.angle_beta   90.00
_cell.angle_gamma   90.00
#
_symmetry.space_group_name_H-M   'P 1'
#
loop_
_entity.id
_entity.type
_entity.pdbx_description
1 polymer ?
#
loop_
_entity_poly.entity_id
_entity_poly.type
_entity_poly.pdbx_seq_one_letter_code
_entity_poly.pdbx_strand_id
1 'polypeptide(L)'
;STGLCPIETTANSQLVFLVTFGNGTHQYSSATPGSFGFSTTYRQVFGGAPDHTENNHTASIKGYMMLINANFDPDQIFNLTADNLCIGSTYQFSLYVANINKAGSNIILPNIKFEVRTAPPTNILLATLSTGNIAERSTLTWVQYGISFIATVRNVVLVAISNAPGGSGNDFAIDDVSLTVCSTTSPAICTE
;
A
#
# COMPACT_ATOMS: atom_id res chain seq x y z
N SER A 1 0.50 -15.72 3.30
CA SER A 1 0.22 -14.98 4.55
C SER A 1 0.09 -13.51 4.18
N THR A 2 -0.98 -12.83 4.57
CA THR A 2 -1.20 -11.40 4.26
C THR A 2 -0.38 -10.47 5.16
N GLY A 3 0.31 -11.01 6.17
CA GLY A 3 1.20 -10.26 7.06
C GLY A 3 0.50 -9.27 7.99
N LEU A 4 -0.83 -9.24 7.98
CA LEU A 4 -1.66 -8.33 8.74
C LEU A 4 -1.75 -8.76 10.20
N CYS A 5 -2.17 -7.84 11.07
CA CYS A 5 -2.38 -8.14 12.47
C CYS A 5 -3.49 -9.17 12.68
N PRO A 6 -3.44 -9.98 13.76
CA PRO A 6 -4.46 -10.99 14.05
C PRO A 6 -5.86 -10.36 14.23
N ILE A 7 -6.89 -11.02 13.71
CA ILE A 7 -8.28 -10.49 13.62
C ILE A 7 -8.86 -10.10 15.00
N GLU A 8 -8.44 -10.74 16.09
CA GLU A 8 -8.90 -10.43 17.46
C GLU A 8 -8.51 -9.02 17.94
N THR A 9 -7.61 -8.33 17.24
CA THR A 9 -7.11 -7.01 17.63
C THR A 9 -7.72 -5.85 16.83
N THR A 10 -8.64 -6.14 15.89
CA THR A 10 -9.22 -5.14 14.97
C THR A 10 -10.35 -4.30 15.56
N ALA A 11 -10.97 -4.72 16.67
CA ALA A 11 -12.10 -4.00 17.30
C ALA A 11 -11.73 -2.60 17.83
N ASN A 12 -10.47 -2.20 17.71
CA ASN A 12 -9.94 -1.00 18.34
C ASN A 12 -8.75 -0.37 17.58
N SER A 13 -8.40 -0.83 16.36
CA SER A 13 -7.24 -0.30 15.63
C SER A 13 -7.34 1.21 15.39
N GLN A 14 -6.30 1.97 15.75
CA GLN A 14 -6.24 3.43 15.53
C GLN A 14 -5.44 3.74 14.26
N LEU A 15 -5.99 4.60 13.39
CA LEU A 15 -5.35 5.05 12.16
C LEU A 15 -4.25 6.08 12.47
N VAL A 16 -3.04 5.85 11.93
CA VAL A 16 -1.95 6.84 11.93
C VAL A 16 -2.06 7.74 10.69
N PHE A 17 -2.17 7.12 9.51
CA PHE A 17 -2.48 7.82 8.26
C PHE A 17 -3.22 6.90 7.27
N LEU A 18 -3.90 7.52 6.32
CA LEU A 18 -4.51 6.89 5.16
C LEU A 18 -4.28 7.75 3.91
N VAL A 19 -3.90 7.12 2.80
CA VAL A 19 -3.76 7.72 1.48
C VAL A 19 -4.76 7.06 0.53
N THR A 20 -5.74 7.84 0.04
CA THR A 20 -6.87 7.38 -0.80
C THR A 20 -6.86 7.94 -2.22
N PHE A 21 -5.74 8.53 -2.65
CA PHE A 21 -5.52 9.16 -3.98
C PHE A 21 -6.56 10.21 -4.46
N GLY A 22 -7.54 10.59 -3.63
CA GLY A 22 -8.53 11.61 -3.90
C GLY A 22 -9.70 11.13 -4.76
N ASN A 23 -10.52 12.06 -5.24
CA ASN A 23 -11.67 11.77 -6.10
C ASN A 23 -11.90 12.89 -7.13
N GLY A 24 -12.74 12.60 -8.13
CA GLY A 24 -13.10 13.61 -9.12
C GLY A 24 -13.99 13.10 -10.24
N THR A 25 -14.27 14.00 -11.19
CA THR A 25 -15.10 13.73 -12.37
C THR A 25 -14.27 13.46 -13.63
N HIS A 26 -13.00 13.85 -13.62
CA HIS A 26 -12.08 13.56 -14.72
C HIS A 26 -11.67 12.09 -14.68
N GLN A 27 -11.38 11.53 -15.85
CA GLN A 27 -10.90 10.15 -15.96
C GLN A 27 -9.56 9.94 -15.25
N TYR A 28 -8.73 11.00 -15.18
CA TYR A 28 -7.38 10.96 -14.63
C TYR A 28 -7.19 12.09 -13.63
N SER A 29 -6.52 11.79 -12.51
CA SER A 29 -6.10 12.78 -11.54
C SER A 29 -4.94 13.62 -12.10
N SER A 30 -4.87 14.89 -11.70
CA SER A 30 -3.71 15.76 -11.91
C SER A 30 -2.76 15.81 -10.70
N ALA A 31 -3.10 15.09 -9.62
CA ALA A 31 -2.28 15.00 -8.43
C ALA A 31 -1.01 14.19 -8.69
N THR A 32 0.02 14.43 -7.88
CA THR A 32 1.30 13.70 -7.93
C THR A 32 1.48 12.91 -6.62
N PRO A 33 2.44 11.97 -6.52
CA PRO A 33 2.72 11.27 -5.27
C PRO A 33 2.98 12.25 -4.11
N GLY A 34 3.71 13.34 -4.41
CA GLY A 34 4.01 14.39 -3.45
C GLY A 34 2.77 15.12 -2.93
N SER A 35 1.68 15.17 -3.70
CA SER A 35 0.39 15.71 -3.24
C SER A 35 -0.23 14.89 -2.10
N PHE A 36 0.19 13.63 -1.95
CA PHE A 36 -0.23 12.71 -0.90
C PHE A 36 0.89 12.41 0.12
N GLY A 37 2.00 13.16 0.07
CA GLY A 37 3.08 13.07 1.06
C GLY A 37 4.03 11.87 0.91
N PHE A 38 4.01 11.17 -0.22
CA PHE A 38 4.93 10.04 -0.48
C PHE A 38 5.74 10.24 -1.76
N SER A 39 6.78 9.43 -1.91
CA SER A 39 7.61 9.36 -3.11
C SER A 39 7.55 7.98 -3.76
N THR A 40 7.83 7.92 -5.06
CA THR A 40 7.83 6.70 -5.87
C THR A 40 8.78 6.90 -7.05
N THR A 41 9.33 5.81 -7.58
CA THR A 41 10.15 5.81 -8.80
C THR A 41 9.33 5.55 -10.06
N TYR A 42 8.07 5.13 -9.91
CA TYR A 42 7.17 4.86 -11.02
C TYR A 42 6.57 6.11 -11.66
N ARG A 43 6.48 6.10 -13.00
CA ARG A 43 5.62 7.06 -13.72
C ARG A 43 4.17 6.70 -13.47
N GLN A 44 3.43 7.65 -12.90
CA GLN A 44 1.99 7.50 -12.69
C GLN A 44 1.27 7.44 -14.03
N VAL A 45 0.56 6.35 -14.27
CA VAL A 45 -0.43 6.26 -15.34
C VAL A 45 -1.78 6.16 -14.66
N PHE A 46 -2.49 7.28 -14.52
CA PHE A 46 -3.85 7.21 -14.01
C PHE A 46 -4.70 6.49 -15.07
N GLY A 47 -5.50 5.52 -14.64
CA GLY A 47 -6.29 4.64 -15.51
C GLY A 47 -7.74 4.62 -15.06
N GLY A 48 -8.68 4.69 -15.99
CA GLY A 48 -10.11 4.58 -15.68
C GLY A 48 -10.55 3.13 -15.45
N ALA A 49 -10.62 2.72 -14.19
CA ALA A 49 -11.30 1.51 -13.72
C ALA A 49 -11.97 1.82 -12.36
N PRO A 50 -12.85 0.96 -11.81
CA PRO A 50 -13.39 1.17 -10.46
C PRO A 50 -12.24 1.17 -9.44
N ASP A 51 -12.14 2.24 -8.66
CA ASP A 51 -11.22 2.37 -7.51
C ASP A 51 -11.67 1.47 -6.34
N HIS A 52 -10.91 1.45 -5.24
CA HIS A 52 -11.34 0.76 -4.03
C HIS A 52 -12.29 1.63 -3.19
N THR A 53 -13.31 2.22 -3.82
CA THR A 53 -14.44 2.74 -3.05
C THR A 53 -15.46 1.63 -2.86
N GLU A 54 -15.53 1.11 -1.64
CA GLU A 54 -16.70 0.36 -1.21
C GLU A 54 -17.97 1.20 -1.52
N ASN A 55 -18.79 0.66 -2.42
CA ASN A 55 -20.24 0.88 -2.45
C ASN A 55 -20.80 2.12 -3.18
N ASN A 56 -20.19 2.67 -4.24
CA ASN A 56 -20.96 3.63 -5.04
C ASN A 56 -20.67 3.69 -6.54
N HIS A 57 -21.05 2.63 -7.26
CA HIS A 57 -21.25 2.69 -8.72
C HIS A 57 -22.41 3.64 -9.13
N THR A 58 -23.05 4.34 -8.18
CA THR A 58 -24.17 5.28 -8.40
C THR A 58 -23.88 6.74 -8.00
N ALA A 59 -22.69 7.09 -7.48
CA ALA A 59 -22.34 8.48 -7.17
C ALA A 59 -21.69 9.14 -8.39
N SER A 60 -22.04 10.40 -8.62
CA SER A 60 -21.45 11.27 -9.64
C SER A 60 -19.96 11.60 -9.40
N ILE A 61 -19.34 11.07 -8.34
CA ILE A 61 -17.94 11.27 -7.96
C ILE A 61 -17.31 9.90 -7.73
N LYS A 62 -16.28 9.58 -8.50
CA LYS A 62 -15.47 8.35 -8.37
C LYS A 62 -14.16 8.70 -7.68
N GLY A 63 -13.63 7.85 -6.81
CA GLY A 63 -12.27 8.02 -6.30
C GLY A 63 -11.24 7.60 -7.34
N TYR A 64 -10.00 7.96 -7.05
CA TYR A 64 -8.84 7.61 -7.87
C TYR A 64 -8.07 6.48 -7.21
N MET A 65 -7.28 5.78 -8.02
CA MET A 65 -6.31 4.79 -7.59
C MET A 65 -4.98 5.05 -8.30
N MET A 66 -3.90 4.43 -7.80
CA MET A 66 -2.61 4.47 -8.50
C MET A 66 -2.39 3.18 -9.28
N LEU A 67 -2.31 3.29 -10.62
CA LEU A 67 -1.91 2.18 -11.48
C LEU A 67 -0.38 2.09 -11.53
N ILE A 68 0.13 0.88 -11.40
CA ILE A 68 1.54 0.55 -11.53
C ILE A 68 1.72 -0.24 -12.82
N ASN A 69 2.36 0.40 -13.79
CA ASN A 69 2.96 -0.29 -14.94
C ASN A 69 4.34 -0.76 -14.51
N ALA A 70 4.47 -2.03 -14.13
CA ALA A 70 5.61 -2.53 -13.39
C ALA A 70 6.87 -2.65 -14.28
N ASN A 71 7.97 -2.02 -13.83
CA ASN A 71 9.27 -2.04 -14.49
C ASN A 71 9.84 -3.45 -14.64
N PHE A 72 10.89 -3.57 -15.46
CA PHE A 72 11.56 -4.86 -15.64
C PHE A 72 12.27 -5.33 -14.37
N ASP A 73 12.95 -4.39 -13.71
CA ASP A 73 13.62 -4.61 -12.44
C ASP A 73 12.71 -4.17 -11.27
N PRO A 74 12.86 -4.79 -10.08
CA PRO A 74 12.13 -4.38 -8.90
C PRO A 74 12.35 -2.92 -8.53
N ASP A 75 11.28 -2.21 -8.18
CA ASP A 75 11.36 -0.77 -7.96
C ASP A 75 10.31 -0.25 -6.95
N GLN A 76 10.54 0.94 -6.38
CA GLN A 76 9.74 1.49 -5.27
C GLN A 76 8.43 2.10 -5.76
N ILE A 77 7.30 1.46 -5.44
CA ILE A 77 5.96 2.00 -5.74
C ILE A 77 5.51 3.00 -4.67
N PHE A 78 5.99 2.89 -3.44
CA PHE A 78 5.65 3.77 -2.32
C PHE A 78 6.83 3.90 -1.36
N ASN A 79 7.11 5.13 -0.92
CA ASN A 79 8.13 5.46 0.07
C ASN A 79 7.68 6.69 0.88
N LEU A 80 7.42 6.49 2.17
CA LEU A 80 6.98 7.52 3.11
C LEU A 80 7.67 7.33 4.47
N THR A 81 8.09 8.43 5.08
CA THR A 81 8.58 8.44 6.47
C THR A 81 7.42 8.63 7.43
N ALA A 82 7.25 7.70 8.37
CA ALA A 82 6.32 7.79 9.48
C ALA A 82 7.08 8.18 10.75
N ASP A 83 6.64 9.27 11.38
CA ASP A 83 7.29 9.86 12.55
C ASP A 83 6.45 9.70 13.82
N ASN A 84 7.09 9.94 14.97
CA ASN A 84 6.46 9.94 16.29
C ASN A 84 5.76 8.63 16.67
N LEU A 85 6.25 7.49 16.15
CA LEU A 85 5.75 6.18 16.55
C LEU A 85 6.07 5.88 18.02
N CYS A 86 5.19 5.12 18.66
CA CYS A 86 5.36 4.63 20.01
C CYS A 86 6.22 3.37 20.03
N ILE A 87 7.42 3.47 20.59
CA ILE A 87 8.34 2.33 20.74
C ILE A 87 7.65 1.23 21.54
N GLY A 88 7.77 -0.02 21.08
CA GLY A 88 7.13 -1.20 21.66
C GLY A 88 5.70 -1.46 21.17
N SER A 89 5.07 -0.51 20.46
CA SER A 89 3.76 -0.72 19.86
C SER A 89 3.85 -1.50 18.54
N THR A 90 2.85 -2.33 18.27
CA THR A 90 2.72 -3.04 17.00
C THR A 90 1.91 -2.20 16.01
N TYR A 91 2.50 -1.94 14.85
CA TYR A 91 1.89 -1.23 13.74
C TYR A 91 1.67 -2.18 12.56
N GLN A 92 0.68 -1.85 11.72
CA GLN A 92 0.43 -2.49 10.44
C GLN A 92 0.56 -1.45 9.32
N PHE A 93 1.48 -1.69 8.40
CA PHE A 93 1.58 -0.97 7.14
C PHE A 93 0.91 -1.80 6.05
N SER A 94 -0.14 -1.27 5.41
CA SER A 94 -0.94 -2.00 4.43
C SER A 94 -1.39 -1.15 3.25
N LEU A 95 -1.74 -1.81 2.15
CA LEU A 95 -2.45 -1.21 1.02
C LEU A 95 -3.39 -2.24 0.39
N TYR A 96 -4.42 -1.75 -0.28
CA TYR A 96 -5.25 -2.56 -1.17
C TYR A 96 -4.58 -2.69 -2.53
N VAL A 97 -4.65 -3.90 -3.09
CA VAL A 97 -4.04 -4.22 -4.37
C VAL A 97 -5.05 -4.96 -5.23
N ALA A 98 -5.15 -4.56 -6.50
CA ALA A 98 -5.88 -5.29 -7.51
C ALA A 98 -4.94 -5.69 -8.66
N ASN A 99 -4.87 -6.99 -8.94
CA ASN A 99 -4.23 -7.46 -10.17
C ASN A 99 -5.14 -7.11 -11.36
N ILE A 100 -4.60 -6.38 -12.34
CA ILE A 100 -5.36 -5.91 -13.51
C ILE A 100 -5.31 -6.90 -14.69
N ASN A 101 -4.52 -7.96 -14.57
CA ASN A 101 -4.46 -9.03 -15.56
C ASN A 101 -5.79 -9.81 -15.57
N LYS A 102 -6.26 -10.16 -16.77
CA LYS A 102 -7.47 -10.96 -16.94
C LYS A 102 -7.23 -12.40 -16.53
N ALA A 103 -8.17 -12.99 -15.77
CA ALA A 103 -8.12 -14.40 -15.42
C ALA A 103 -7.90 -15.32 -16.65
N GLY A 104 -7.04 -16.31 -16.50
CA GLY A 104 -6.61 -17.24 -17.55
C GLY A 104 -5.51 -16.70 -18.45
N SER A 105 -4.95 -15.51 -18.16
CA SER A 105 -3.93 -14.90 -19.01
C SER A 105 -2.60 -15.67 -19.02
N ASN A 106 -2.30 -16.42 -17.94
CA ASN A 106 -1.06 -17.17 -17.76
C ASN A 106 0.22 -16.33 -18.00
N ILE A 107 0.16 -15.05 -17.63
CA ILE A 107 1.27 -14.10 -17.70
C ILE A 107 1.87 -13.86 -16.32
N ILE A 108 2.89 -13.00 -16.24
CA ILE A 108 3.57 -12.72 -14.98
C ILE A 108 2.59 -12.10 -13.98
N LEU A 109 2.54 -12.66 -12.78
CA LEU A 109 1.68 -12.15 -11.72
C LEU A 109 2.42 -11.08 -10.91
N PRO A 110 1.74 -9.98 -10.53
CA PRO A 110 2.29 -9.01 -9.61
C PRO A 110 2.73 -9.64 -8.30
N ASN A 111 3.74 -9.05 -7.66
CA ASN A 111 4.24 -9.44 -6.36
C ASN A 111 4.74 -8.16 -5.69
N ILE A 112 4.34 -7.90 -4.46
CA ILE A 112 4.75 -6.71 -3.72
C ILE A 112 5.61 -7.14 -2.55
N LYS A 113 6.74 -6.47 -2.37
CA LYS A 113 7.59 -6.59 -1.18
C LYS A 113 7.43 -5.35 -0.32
N PHE A 114 7.04 -5.58 0.92
CA PHE A 114 7.00 -4.59 1.98
C PHE A 114 8.33 -4.56 2.72
N GLU A 115 8.80 -3.36 3.03
CA GLU A 115 9.93 -3.14 3.92
C GLU A 115 9.61 -2.01 4.90
N VAL A 116 10.00 -2.23 6.15
CA VAL A 116 10.02 -1.20 7.19
C VAL A 116 11.46 -1.00 7.58
N ARG A 117 11.96 0.23 7.48
CA ARG A 117 13.36 0.57 7.74
C ARG A 117 13.46 1.68 8.76
N THR A 118 14.58 1.77 9.49
CA THR A 118 14.89 2.99 10.24
C THR A 118 15.10 4.15 9.28
N ALA A 119 14.74 5.37 9.70
CA ALA A 119 14.96 6.57 8.89
C ALA A 119 16.46 6.81 8.58
N PRO A 120 16.77 7.56 7.50
CA PRO A 120 18.13 8.01 7.23
C PRO A 120 18.75 8.70 8.45
N PRO A 121 20.06 8.54 8.67
CA PRO A 121 21.04 7.94 7.76
C PRO A 121 21.18 6.41 7.88
N THR A 122 20.53 5.78 8.84
CA THR A 122 20.84 4.39 9.23
C THR A 122 20.26 3.33 8.29
N ASN A 123 19.04 3.52 7.79
CA ASN A 123 18.40 2.66 6.77
C ASN A 123 18.38 1.14 7.09
N ILE A 124 18.37 0.79 8.37
CA ILE A 124 18.37 -0.60 8.87
C ILE A 124 17.01 -1.23 8.60
N LEU A 125 16.99 -2.44 8.01
CA LEU A 125 15.75 -3.19 7.80
C LEU A 125 15.22 -3.74 9.13
N LEU A 126 14.01 -3.32 9.50
CA LEU A 126 13.31 -3.73 10.72
C LEU A 126 12.34 -4.89 10.46
N ALA A 127 11.65 -4.86 9.32
CA ALA A 127 10.71 -5.90 8.92
C ALA A 127 10.60 -5.98 7.40
N THR A 128 10.34 -7.17 6.87
CA THR A 128 10.04 -7.37 5.44
C THR A 128 9.08 -8.52 5.21
N LEU A 129 8.26 -8.40 4.17
CA LEU A 129 7.34 -9.44 3.75
C LEU A 129 7.07 -9.30 2.25
N SER A 130 7.08 -10.43 1.53
CA SER A 130 6.54 -10.49 0.17
C SER A 130 5.14 -11.05 0.18
N THR A 131 4.24 -10.48 -0.62
CA THR A 131 2.87 -10.99 -0.81
C THR A 131 2.84 -12.39 -1.40
N GLY A 132 3.91 -12.77 -2.12
CA GLY A 132 3.83 -13.81 -3.13
C GLY A 132 3.09 -13.30 -4.37
N ASN A 133 2.79 -14.19 -5.29
CA ASN A 133 2.07 -13.83 -6.51
C ASN A 133 0.63 -13.44 -6.17
N ILE A 134 0.21 -12.27 -6.65
CA ILE A 134 -1.13 -11.75 -6.50
C ILE A 134 -1.97 -12.32 -7.64
N ALA A 135 -2.91 -13.19 -7.29
CA ALA A 135 -3.70 -13.93 -8.27
C ALA A 135 -4.58 -13.00 -9.13
N GLU A 136 -4.68 -13.35 -10.41
CA GLU A 136 -5.68 -12.79 -11.33
C GLU A 136 -7.09 -13.22 -10.91
N ARG A 137 -8.09 -12.40 -11.24
CA ARG A 137 -9.51 -12.63 -10.91
C ARG A 137 -10.37 -12.32 -12.12
N SER A 138 -11.53 -12.97 -12.23
CA SER A 138 -12.48 -12.73 -13.33
C SER A 138 -13.09 -11.33 -13.30
N THR A 139 -13.12 -10.73 -12.12
CA THR A 139 -13.55 -9.35 -11.86
C THR A 139 -12.43 -8.63 -11.12
N LEU A 140 -12.25 -7.33 -11.38
CA LEU A 140 -11.30 -6.51 -10.63
C LEU A 140 -11.64 -6.62 -9.14
N THR A 141 -10.72 -7.19 -8.37
CA THR A 141 -10.93 -7.52 -6.97
C THR A 141 -9.78 -6.94 -6.17
N TRP A 142 -10.12 -6.07 -5.23
CA TRP A 142 -9.17 -5.51 -4.30
C TRP A 142 -8.94 -6.46 -3.13
N VAL A 143 -7.67 -6.67 -2.79
CA VAL A 143 -7.25 -7.48 -1.65
C VAL A 143 -6.25 -6.69 -0.84
N GLN A 144 -6.47 -6.60 0.47
CA GLN A 144 -5.54 -5.94 1.36
C GLN A 144 -4.31 -6.82 1.61
N TYR A 145 -3.13 -6.23 1.43
CA TYR A 145 -1.85 -6.82 1.80
C TYR A 145 -1.09 -5.86 2.71
N GLY A 146 -0.23 -6.39 3.56
CA GLY A 146 0.55 -5.55 4.45
C GLY A 146 1.58 -6.31 5.26
N ILE A 147 2.21 -5.58 6.17
CA ILE A 147 3.17 -6.12 7.13
C ILE A 147 2.93 -5.51 8.50
N SER A 148 2.94 -6.36 9.52
CA SER A 148 2.99 -5.95 10.91
C SER A 148 4.43 -5.88 11.42
N PHE A 149 4.73 -4.87 12.23
CA PHE A 149 6.04 -4.70 12.86
C PHE A 149 5.91 -4.05 14.23
N ILE A 150 6.87 -4.31 15.11
CA ILE A 150 7.00 -3.60 16.39
C ILE A 150 7.92 -2.40 16.16
N ALA A 151 7.47 -1.20 16.51
CA ALA A 151 8.31 -0.01 16.42
C ALA A 151 9.45 -0.09 17.45
N THR A 152 10.70 -0.19 16.98
CA THR A 152 11.91 -0.14 17.82
C THR A 152 12.52 1.26 17.88
N VAL A 153 12.05 2.15 17.01
CA VAL A 153 12.42 3.56 16.89
C VAL A 153 11.16 4.40 16.63
N ARG A 154 11.25 5.72 16.83
CA ARG A 154 10.09 6.62 16.61
C ARG A 154 9.90 7.02 15.14
N ASN A 155 10.91 6.86 14.29
CA ASN A 155 10.89 7.27 12.89
C ASN A 155 11.28 6.09 11.99
N VAL A 156 10.37 5.69 11.11
CA VAL A 156 10.58 4.60 10.17
C VAL A 156 10.24 5.03 8.76
N VAL A 157 10.90 4.42 7.77
CA VAL A 157 10.55 4.53 6.36
C VAL A 157 9.75 3.28 5.98
N LEU A 158 8.56 3.51 5.46
CA LEU A 158 7.66 2.50 4.95
C LEU A 158 7.85 2.42 3.44
N VAL A 159 8.24 1.25 2.92
CA VAL A 159 8.51 1.04 1.50
C VAL A 159 7.65 -0.11 0.99
N ALA A 160 6.96 0.11 -0.13
CA ALA A 160 6.41 -0.96 -0.95
C ALA A 160 7.15 -0.99 -2.29
N ILE A 161 7.54 -2.20 -2.71
CA ILE A 161 8.36 -2.46 -3.89
C ILE A 161 7.59 -3.40 -4.80
N SER A 162 7.49 -3.08 -6.09
CA SER A 162 7.08 -4.05 -7.09
C SER A 162 8.21 -5.07 -7.26
N ASN A 163 7.96 -6.32 -6.92
CA ASN A 163 8.96 -7.37 -6.72
C ASN A 163 8.77 -8.56 -7.68
N ALA A 164 7.84 -8.45 -8.63
CA ALA A 164 7.70 -9.43 -9.70
C ALA A 164 8.81 -9.22 -10.76
N PRO A 165 9.23 -10.28 -11.47
CA PRO A 165 10.10 -10.12 -12.62
C PRO A 165 9.40 -9.32 -13.72
N GLY A 166 10.18 -8.59 -14.50
CA GLY A 166 9.72 -7.88 -15.68
C GLY A 166 9.14 -8.76 -16.78
N GLY A 167 8.19 -8.21 -17.54
CA GLY A 167 7.69 -8.83 -18.77
C GLY A 167 6.22 -8.50 -19.03
N SER A 168 5.52 -9.39 -19.74
CA SER A 168 4.08 -9.23 -19.94
C SER A 168 3.32 -9.66 -18.68
N GLY A 169 2.42 -8.80 -18.21
CA GLY A 169 1.69 -9.00 -16.97
C GLY A 169 2.14 -7.98 -15.94
N ASN A 170 2.49 -8.45 -14.75
CA ASN A 170 3.06 -7.78 -13.56
C ASN A 170 2.50 -6.40 -13.13
N ASP A 171 1.54 -5.85 -13.85
CA ASP A 171 0.86 -4.61 -13.59
C ASP A 171 -0.27 -4.80 -12.58
N PHE A 172 -0.53 -3.77 -11.79
CA PHE A 172 -1.54 -3.79 -10.75
C PHE A 172 -1.97 -2.37 -10.40
N ALA A 173 -3.09 -2.26 -9.69
CA ALA A 173 -3.51 -1.03 -9.06
C ALA A 173 -3.34 -1.11 -7.55
N ILE A 174 -3.04 0.02 -6.92
CA ILE A 174 -3.01 0.17 -5.46
C ILE A 174 -3.97 1.26 -4.99
N ASP A 175 -4.50 1.09 -3.79
CA ASP A 175 -5.36 2.06 -3.11
C ASP A 175 -5.21 1.95 -1.58
N ASP A 176 -5.74 2.93 -0.85
CA ASP A 176 -5.90 2.92 0.61
C ASP A 176 -4.63 2.52 1.38
N VAL A 177 -3.51 3.17 1.03
CA VAL A 177 -2.24 2.94 1.72
C VAL A 177 -2.33 3.51 3.14
N SER A 178 -2.07 2.69 4.14
CA SER A 178 -2.33 3.04 5.54
C SER A 178 -1.28 2.51 6.49
N LEU A 179 -1.09 3.25 7.58
CA LEU A 179 -0.42 2.78 8.79
C LEU A 179 -1.44 2.83 9.94
N THR A 180 -1.62 1.70 10.61
CA THR A 180 -2.54 1.56 11.76
C THR A 180 -1.83 0.94 12.95
N VAL A 181 -2.36 1.17 14.15
CA VAL A 181 -1.91 0.50 15.37
C VAL A 181 -2.78 -0.72 15.61
N CYS A 182 -2.15 -1.85 15.92
CA CYS A 182 -2.85 -3.12 16.03
C CYS A 182 -3.53 -3.38 17.38
N SER A 183 -3.22 -2.63 18.45
CA SER A 183 -3.80 -2.82 19.79
C SER A 183 -3.96 -1.48 20.54
N THR A 184 -5.04 -1.29 21.30
CA THR A 184 -5.44 -0.02 21.94
C THR A 184 -4.84 0.29 23.30
N THR A 185 -3.79 -0.40 23.70
CA THR A 185 -3.13 -0.06 24.96
C THR A 185 -2.11 1.08 24.83
N SER A 186 -1.83 1.55 23.60
CA SER A 186 -0.96 2.70 23.35
C SER A 186 -1.54 3.64 22.29
N PRO A 187 -1.26 4.95 22.37
CA PRO A 187 -1.73 5.91 21.39
C PRO A 187 -1.09 5.67 20.02
N ALA A 188 -1.79 6.03 18.94
CA ALA A 188 -1.26 5.88 17.58
C ALA A 188 0.05 6.62 17.33
N ILE A 189 0.20 7.78 17.97
CA ILE A 189 1.36 8.64 17.91
C ILE A 189 1.74 8.98 19.35
N CYS A 190 3.02 8.88 19.68
CA CYS A 190 3.53 9.30 20.97
C CYS A 190 3.86 10.78 20.92
N THR A 191 3.17 11.59 21.73
CA THR A 191 3.61 12.96 22.03
C THR A 191 4.83 12.90 22.95
N GLU A 192 5.73 13.87 22.84
CA GLU A 192 6.81 14.02 23.83
C GLU A 192 6.29 14.29 25.25
#